data_AF-A0AAD2AV27-F1
#
_entry.id   AF-A0AAD2AV27-F1
#
_cell.length_a   1.000
_cell.length_b   1.000
_cell.length_c   1.000
_cell.angle_alpha   90.00
_cell.angle_beta   90.00
_cell.angle_gamma   90.00
#
_symmetry.space_group_name_H-M   'P 1'
#
loop_
_entity.id
_entity.type
_entity.pdbx_description
1 polymer ?
#
loop_
_entity_poly.entity_id
_entity_poly.type
_entity_poly.pdbx_seq_one_letter_code
_entity_poly.pdbx_strand_id
1 'polypeptide(L)'
;MLPLVLIIAAVCLATSSAWALWRYPTRLVAASAESPQRFIQRQVRYQIAFGALAVIVVVLAHQLSNSERTRVFSLGALASPVQMEAFGLPHVVGVSWLHGGCLLTFGFGLATLAFVFSSLRNIQNWPGFIGKFGVWVIAISAINALSEELIYRGAIISVARGVWEPSQVALLSAVLFALAHVRGQASGFTVVSGSAVVGWCLAIATMQTYGLFWAWCAHFVQDVVIFLSFLGAMTDAMHRHETAQGGGPLA
;
A
#
# COMPACT_ATOMS: atom_id res chain seq x y z
N MET A 1 -13.22 -13.37 -21.29
CA MET A 1 -13.16 -14.04 -19.97
C MET A 1 -11.78 -14.62 -19.65
N LEU A 2 -11.15 -15.38 -20.55
CA LEU A 2 -9.81 -15.96 -20.29
C LEU A 2 -8.74 -14.94 -19.81
N PRO A 3 -8.57 -13.74 -20.42
CA PRO A 3 -7.60 -12.75 -19.92
C PRO A 3 -7.84 -12.33 -18.47
N LEU A 4 -9.10 -12.18 -18.08
CA LEU A 4 -9.48 -11.80 -16.73
C LEU A 4 -9.13 -12.90 -15.71
N VAL A 5 -9.37 -14.16 -16.06
CA VAL A 5 -8.99 -15.30 -15.20
C VAL A 5 -7.48 -15.37 -15.03
N LEU A 6 -6.72 -15.19 -16.11
CA LEU A 6 -5.25 -15.23 -16.08
C LEU A 6 -4.67 -14.10 -15.21
N ILE A 7 -5.20 -12.88 -15.32
CA ILE A 7 -4.66 -11.78 -14.50
C ILE A 7 -5.03 -11.93 -13.02
N ILE A 8 -6.23 -12.41 -12.70
CA ILE A 8 -6.61 -12.69 -11.31
C ILE A 8 -5.70 -13.79 -10.73
N ALA A 9 -5.45 -14.86 -11.49
CA ALA A 9 -4.54 -15.92 -11.07
C ALA A 9 -3.12 -15.39 -10.82
N ALA A 10 -2.61 -14.54 -11.72
CA ALA A 10 -1.30 -13.92 -11.56
C ALA A 10 -1.20 -13.00 -10.34
N VAL A 11 -2.23 -12.18 -10.08
CA VAL A 11 -2.30 -11.35 -8.87
C VAL A 11 -2.35 -12.21 -7.61
N CYS A 12 -3.18 -13.25 -7.56
CA CYS A 12 -3.24 -14.18 -6.43
C CYS A 12 -1.89 -14.88 -6.18
N LEU A 13 -1.18 -15.27 -7.24
CA LEU A 13 0.15 -15.87 -7.15
C LEU A 13 1.18 -14.86 -6.64
N ALA A 14 1.16 -13.62 -7.13
CA ALA A 14 2.03 -12.55 -6.67
C ALA A 14 1.79 -12.25 -5.18
N THR A 15 0.52 -12.15 -4.75
CA THR A 15 0.14 -11.97 -3.33
C THR A 15 0.63 -13.13 -2.46
N SER A 16 0.42 -14.38 -2.90
CA SER A 16 0.87 -15.57 -2.16
C SER A 16 2.40 -15.61 -2.05
N SER A 17 3.10 -15.23 -3.12
CA SER A 17 4.56 -15.11 -3.15
C SER A 17 5.04 -14.00 -2.20
N ALA A 18 4.37 -12.86 -2.18
CA ALA A 18 4.65 -11.77 -1.24
C ALA A 18 4.50 -12.22 0.22
N TRP A 19 3.45 -12.98 0.56
CA TRP A 19 3.32 -13.56 1.91
C TRP A 19 4.45 -14.52 2.26
N ALA A 20 4.88 -15.34 1.30
CA ALA A 20 6.00 -16.26 1.51
C ALA A 20 7.31 -15.49 1.74
N LEU A 21 7.60 -14.49 0.90
CA LEU A 21 8.77 -13.62 1.02
C LEU A 21 8.81 -12.87 2.35
N TRP A 22 7.65 -12.35 2.80
CA TRP A 22 7.54 -11.65 4.08
C TRP A 22 7.80 -12.56 5.28
N ARG A 23 7.27 -13.79 5.27
CA ARG A 23 7.32 -14.72 6.41
C ARG A 23 8.57 -15.59 6.47
N TYR A 24 9.27 -15.79 5.35
CA TYR A 24 10.41 -16.72 5.30
C TYR A 24 11.56 -16.35 6.26
N PRO A 25 11.89 -15.06 6.52
CA PRO A 25 12.91 -14.74 7.52
C PRO A 25 12.41 -14.90 8.98
N THR A 26 11.12 -14.69 9.25
CA THR A 26 10.57 -14.69 10.62
C THR A 26 10.31 -16.09 11.16
N ARG A 27 10.19 -17.11 10.30
CA ARG A 27 10.10 -18.51 10.74
C ARG A 27 11.41 -19.06 11.32
N LEU A 28 12.54 -18.44 10.97
CA LEU A 28 13.88 -18.88 11.36
C LEU A 28 14.46 -18.10 12.54
N VAL A 29 13.85 -16.97 12.91
CA VAL A 29 14.32 -16.06 13.97
C VAL A 29 13.17 -15.81 14.95
N ALA A 30 13.40 -15.99 16.25
CA ALA A 30 12.41 -15.68 17.28
C ALA A 30 11.92 -14.22 17.12
N ALA A 31 10.60 -14.03 17.01
CA ALA A 31 9.95 -12.75 16.69
C ALA A 31 10.18 -11.62 17.72
N SER A 32 10.81 -11.92 18.85
CA SER A 32 10.96 -11.01 20.00
C SER A 32 12.15 -10.05 19.94
N ALA A 33 12.99 -10.07 18.90
CA ALA A 33 14.23 -9.26 18.86
C ALA A 33 14.59 -8.70 17.46
N GLU A 34 13.60 -8.28 16.66
CA GLU A 34 13.92 -7.58 15.42
C GLU A 34 14.36 -6.13 15.68
N SER A 35 15.58 -5.79 15.28
CA SER A 35 16.07 -4.41 15.34
C SER A 35 15.64 -3.59 14.12
N PRO A 36 15.56 -2.25 14.22
CA PRO A 36 15.25 -1.37 13.10
C PRO A 36 16.12 -1.62 11.85
N GLN A 37 17.41 -1.92 12.05
CA GLN A 37 18.34 -2.19 10.96
C GLN A 37 18.00 -3.50 10.22
N ARG A 38 17.68 -4.57 10.97
CA ARG A 38 17.27 -5.86 10.38
C ARG A 38 15.93 -5.74 9.66
N PHE A 39 15.01 -4.97 10.22
CA PHE A 39 13.74 -4.65 9.57
C PHE A 39 13.96 -3.96 8.23
N ILE A 40 14.77 -2.89 8.17
CA ILE A 40 15.08 -2.19 6.91
C ILE A 40 15.73 -3.13 5.89
N GLN A 41 16.71 -3.95 6.30
CA GLN A 41 17.34 -4.92 5.40
C GLN A 41 16.34 -5.93 4.84
N ARG A 42 15.41 -6.41 5.68
CA ARG A 42 14.32 -7.30 5.23
C ARG A 42 13.40 -6.57 4.26
N GLN A 43 13.02 -5.33 4.55
CA GLN A 43 12.21 -4.51 3.67
C GLN A 43 12.86 -4.32 2.31
N VAL A 44 14.13 -3.95 2.24
CA VAL A 44 14.84 -3.77 0.96
C VAL A 44 14.78 -5.04 0.11
N ARG A 45 15.05 -6.21 0.71
CA ARG A 45 14.97 -7.50 -0.01
C ARG A 45 13.54 -7.81 -0.47
N TYR A 46 12.56 -7.58 0.41
CA TYR A 46 11.16 -7.76 0.10
C TYR A 46 10.72 -6.84 -1.05
N GLN A 47 11.04 -5.55 -1.00
CA GLN A 47 10.65 -4.57 -2.03
C GLN A 47 11.30 -4.84 -3.39
N ILE A 48 12.54 -5.32 -3.43
CA ILE A 48 13.17 -5.76 -4.69
C ILE A 48 12.41 -6.95 -5.30
N ALA A 49 12.13 -7.98 -4.50
CA ALA A 49 11.44 -9.17 -4.98
C ALA A 49 9.98 -8.88 -5.36
N PHE A 50 9.28 -8.08 -4.55
CA PHE A 50 7.89 -7.71 -4.78
C PHE A 50 7.74 -6.74 -5.96
N GLY A 51 8.67 -5.80 -6.14
CA GLY A 51 8.74 -4.95 -7.32
C GLY A 51 8.98 -5.76 -8.61
N ALA A 52 9.84 -6.79 -8.56
CA ALA A 52 10.03 -7.69 -9.70
C ALA A 52 8.73 -8.45 -10.05
N LEU A 53 7.99 -8.93 -9.04
CA LEU A 53 6.66 -9.53 -9.24
C LEU A 53 5.67 -8.52 -9.84
N ALA A 54 5.68 -7.27 -9.37
CA ALA A 54 4.83 -6.22 -9.92
C ALA A 54 5.13 -5.98 -11.41
N VAL A 55 6.40 -5.92 -11.80
CA VAL A 55 6.79 -5.79 -13.21
C VAL A 55 6.29 -6.97 -14.05
N ILE A 56 6.41 -8.21 -13.56
CA ILE A 56 5.89 -9.40 -14.26
C ILE A 56 4.37 -9.29 -14.46
N VAL A 57 3.63 -8.91 -13.42
CA VAL A 57 2.18 -8.75 -13.47
C VAL A 57 1.78 -7.63 -14.44
N VAL A 58 2.52 -6.52 -14.47
CA VAL A 58 2.30 -5.41 -15.41
C VAL A 58 2.55 -5.84 -16.86
N VAL A 59 3.65 -6.54 -17.12
CA VAL A 59 3.95 -7.08 -18.46
C VAL A 59 2.83 -8.01 -18.91
N LEU A 60 2.38 -8.92 -18.04
CA LEU A 60 1.26 -9.80 -18.35
C LEU A 60 -0.03 -9.01 -18.62
N ALA A 61 -0.37 -8.04 -17.78
CA ALA A 61 -1.54 -7.18 -17.98
C ALA A 61 -1.49 -6.43 -19.31
N HIS A 62 -0.31 -5.97 -19.73
CA HIS A 62 -0.10 -5.30 -21.00
C HIS A 62 -0.31 -6.25 -22.20
N GLN A 63 0.06 -7.53 -22.07
CA GLN A 63 -0.20 -8.54 -23.10
C GLN A 63 -1.67 -8.98 -23.15
N LEU A 64 -2.35 -8.95 -22.01
CA LEU A 64 -3.75 -9.36 -21.86
C LEU A 64 -4.75 -8.22 -22.14
N SER A 65 -4.26 -7.00 -22.40
CA SER A 65 -5.08 -5.82 -22.60
C SER A 65 -4.75 -5.08 -23.90
N ASN A 66 -5.58 -4.10 -24.25
CA ASN A 66 -5.40 -3.26 -25.42
C ASN A 66 -4.66 -1.98 -25.00
N SER A 67 -3.93 -1.36 -25.94
CA SER A 67 -3.10 -0.16 -25.71
C SER A 67 -3.84 0.99 -25.00
N GLU A 68 -5.09 1.25 -25.35
CA GLU A 68 -5.88 2.32 -24.72
C GLU A 68 -6.16 2.09 -23.23
N ARG A 69 -6.25 0.82 -22.81
CA ARG A 69 -6.50 0.42 -21.42
C ARG A 69 -5.22 0.33 -20.60
N THR A 70 -4.05 0.15 -21.22
CA THR A 70 -2.76 0.18 -20.52
C THR A 70 -2.32 1.61 -20.16
N ARG A 71 -3.02 2.64 -20.67
CA ARG A 71 -2.84 4.04 -20.22
C ARG A 71 -2.99 4.24 -18.72
N VAL A 72 -3.68 3.34 -18.01
CA VAL A 72 -3.79 3.39 -16.55
C VAL A 72 -2.43 3.36 -15.84
N PHE A 73 -1.36 2.86 -16.47
CA PHE A 73 0.00 2.90 -15.90
C PHE A 73 0.68 4.28 -16.00
N SER A 74 0.01 5.28 -16.59
CA SER A 74 0.49 6.66 -16.65
C SER A 74 0.11 7.46 -15.40
N LEU A 75 0.50 8.74 -15.36
CA LEU A 75 0.04 9.67 -14.32
C LEU A 75 -1.47 9.94 -14.41
N GLY A 76 -2.04 9.91 -15.60
CA GLY A 76 -3.45 10.18 -15.86
C GLY A 76 -3.82 11.67 -15.93
N ALA A 77 -5.10 11.94 -16.18
CA ALA A 77 -5.70 13.27 -16.23
C ALA A 77 -6.03 13.77 -14.82
N LEU A 78 -5.03 14.35 -14.14
CA LEU A 78 -5.08 14.71 -12.72
C LEU A 78 -6.20 15.67 -12.34
N ALA A 79 -6.67 16.51 -13.28
CA ALA A 79 -7.71 17.51 -13.06
C ALA A 79 -9.06 17.15 -13.73
N SER A 80 -9.23 15.88 -14.15
CA SER A 80 -10.50 15.42 -14.71
C SER A 80 -11.67 15.58 -13.70
N PRO A 81 -12.92 15.74 -14.16
CA PRO A 81 -14.08 15.82 -13.27
C PRO A 81 -14.28 14.53 -12.49
N VAL A 82 -14.71 14.64 -11.23
CA VAL A 82 -15.13 13.50 -10.40
C VAL A 82 -16.56 13.10 -10.80
N GLN A 83 -16.78 11.82 -11.10
CA GLN A 83 -18.05 11.24 -11.53
C GLN A 83 -18.34 9.96 -10.75
N MET A 84 -19.30 9.99 -9.82
CA MET A 84 -19.49 8.90 -8.87
C MET A 84 -20.71 8.01 -9.18
N GLU A 85 -21.50 8.34 -10.20
CA GLU A 85 -22.75 7.66 -10.57
C GLU A 85 -22.48 6.23 -11.04
N ALA A 86 -21.40 6.05 -11.80
CA ALA A 86 -20.93 4.73 -12.25
C ALA A 86 -20.52 3.80 -11.09
N PHE A 87 -20.44 4.34 -9.88
CA PHE A 87 -20.11 3.64 -8.63
C PHE A 87 -21.28 3.63 -7.64
N GLY A 88 -22.48 4.04 -8.06
CA GLY A 88 -23.70 4.03 -7.25
C GLY A 88 -23.80 5.18 -6.23
N LEU A 89 -23.01 6.23 -6.40
CA LEU A 89 -22.98 7.39 -5.52
C LEU A 89 -23.57 8.64 -6.20
N PRO A 90 -24.07 9.63 -5.43
CA PRO A 90 -24.65 10.85 -5.98
C PRO A 90 -23.68 11.66 -6.84
N HIS A 91 -24.23 12.43 -7.78
CA HIS A 91 -23.46 13.34 -8.61
C HIS A 91 -22.81 14.45 -7.80
N VAL A 92 -21.55 14.72 -8.09
CA VAL A 92 -20.76 15.77 -7.45
C VAL A 92 -20.41 16.82 -8.51
N VAL A 93 -21.11 17.95 -8.48
CA VAL A 93 -20.92 19.03 -9.44
C VAL A 93 -19.66 19.83 -9.12
N GLY A 94 -18.84 20.11 -10.13
CA GLY A 94 -17.75 21.10 -10.04
C GLY A 94 -16.50 20.66 -9.28
N VAL A 95 -16.40 19.38 -8.88
CA VAL A 95 -15.21 18.84 -8.21
C VAL A 95 -14.32 18.12 -9.22
N SER A 96 -13.04 18.50 -9.24
CA SER A 96 -12.02 17.82 -10.04
C SER A 96 -11.19 16.85 -9.20
N TRP A 97 -10.53 15.90 -9.86
CA TRP A 97 -9.59 14.98 -9.23
C TRP A 97 -8.37 15.66 -8.61
N LEU A 98 -8.11 16.93 -8.91
CA LEU A 98 -7.11 17.71 -8.18
C LEU A 98 -7.55 17.92 -6.72
N HIS A 99 -8.81 18.31 -6.53
CA HIS A 99 -9.39 18.47 -5.19
C HIS A 99 -9.70 17.11 -4.55
N GLY A 100 -10.35 16.23 -5.30
CA GLY A 100 -10.72 14.89 -4.83
C GLY A 100 -9.49 14.05 -4.44
N GLY A 101 -8.45 14.08 -5.26
CA GLY A 101 -7.20 13.36 -5.00
C GLY A 101 -6.42 13.91 -3.79
N CYS A 102 -6.37 15.23 -3.62
CA CYS A 102 -5.83 15.85 -2.41
C CYS A 102 -6.63 15.43 -1.16
N LEU A 103 -7.96 15.48 -1.22
CA LEU A 103 -8.83 15.05 -0.11
C LEU A 103 -8.63 13.57 0.23
N LEU A 104 -8.52 12.70 -0.77
CA LEU A 104 -8.21 11.28 -0.55
C LEU A 104 -6.84 11.11 0.11
N THR A 105 -5.82 11.82 -0.38
CA THR A 105 -4.44 11.70 0.12
C THR A 105 -4.33 12.15 1.57
N PHE A 106 -4.83 13.36 1.89
CA PHE A 106 -4.78 13.88 3.25
C PHE A 106 -5.77 13.18 4.18
N GLY A 107 -6.96 12.84 3.68
CA GLY A 107 -7.99 12.14 4.45
C GLY A 107 -7.52 10.76 4.91
N PHE A 108 -7.02 9.94 3.98
CA PHE A 108 -6.49 8.62 4.34
C PHE A 108 -5.18 8.70 5.13
N GLY A 109 -4.32 9.68 4.82
CA GLY A 109 -3.11 9.94 5.62
C GLY A 109 -3.44 10.27 7.09
N LEU A 110 -4.42 11.15 7.32
CA LEU A 110 -4.86 11.53 8.66
C LEU A 110 -5.55 10.37 9.39
N ALA A 111 -6.41 9.61 8.70
CA ALA A 111 -7.04 8.43 9.26
C ALA A 111 -6.00 7.38 9.69
N THR A 112 -4.99 7.15 8.86
CA THR A 112 -3.88 6.25 9.17
C THR A 112 -3.04 6.75 10.33
N LEU A 113 -2.75 8.07 10.37
CA LEU A 113 -2.05 8.70 11.48
C LEU A 113 -2.80 8.52 12.80
N ALA A 114 -4.11 8.76 12.81
CA ALA A 114 -4.95 8.55 13.98
C ALA A 114 -4.92 7.08 14.44
N PHE A 115 -4.96 6.14 13.48
CA PHE A 115 -4.90 4.71 13.76
C PHE A 115 -3.57 4.28 14.43
N VAL A 116 -2.42 4.82 13.99
CA VAL A 116 -1.10 4.42 14.50
C VAL A 116 -0.49 5.38 15.53
N PHE A 117 -1.24 6.41 15.95
CA PHE A 117 -0.75 7.52 16.76
C PHE A 117 -0.03 7.08 18.04
N SER A 118 -0.54 6.04 18.69
CA SER A 118 0.01 5.49 19.94
C SER A 118 1.46 4.97 19.79
N SER A 119 1.86 4.56 18.60
CA SER A 119 3.23 4.08 18.32
C SER A 119 4.19 5.23 18.03
N LEU A 120 3.69 6.30 17.39
CA LEU A 120 4.49 7.47 17.03
C LEU A 120 4.78 8.38 18.23
N ARG A 121 3.84 8.49 19.19
CA ARG A 121 4.02 9.35 20.37
C ARG A 121 5.18 8.94 21.28
N ASN A 122 5.69 7.71 21.14
CA ASN A 122 6.80 7.20 21.95
C ASN A 122 8.17 7.57 21.38
N ILE A 123 8.24 8.19 20.20
CA ILE A 123 9.50 8.67 19.61
C ILE A 123 9.95 9.94 20.36
N GLN A 124 11.03 9.84 21.14
CA GLN A 124 11.52 10.95 21.96
C GLN A 124 12.38 11.96 21.17
N ASN A 125 13.23 11.50 20.24
CA ASN A 125 14.12 12.35 19.45
C ASN A 125 13.76 12.29 17.95
N TRP A 126 12.76 13.08 17.55
CA TRP A 126 12.30 13.14 16.16
C TRP A 126 13.40 13.53 15.16
N PRO A 127 14.22 14.59 15.39
CA PRO A 127 15.29 14.94 14.45
C PRO A 127 16.29 13.79 14.23
N GLY A 128 16.73 13.14 15.31
CA GLY A 128 17.64 11.99 15.21
C GLY A 128 17.00 10.78 14.54
N PHE A 129 15.73 10.51 14.84
CA PHE A 129 14.96 9.42 14.24
C PHE A 129 14.79 9.62 12.73
N ILE A 130 14.38 10.81 12.30
CA ILE A 130 14.20 11.15 10.89
C ILE A 130 15.54 11.18 10.17
N GLY A 131 16.59 11.74 10.77
CA GLY A 131 17.93 11.72 10.19
C GLY A 131 18.45 10.31 9.95
N LYS A 132 18.13 9.37 10.85
CA LYS A 132 18.57 7.96 10.75
C LYS A 132 17.71 7.12 9.79
N PHE A 133 16.40 7.32 9.78
CA PHE A 133 15.46 6.42 9.12
C PHE A 133 14.64 7.04 7.98
N GLY A 134 14.57 8.37 7.90
CA GLY A 134 13.69 9.09 6.99
C GLY A 134 13.86 8.70 5.52
N VAL A 135 15.10 8.62 5.03
CA VAL A 135 15.35 8.22 3.63
C VAL A 135 14.85 6.80 3.33
N TRP A 136 15.00 5.88 4.29
CA TRP A 136 14.54 4.49 4.16
C TRP A 136 13.02 4.42 4.18
N VAL A 137 12.36 5.17 5.07
CA VAL A 137 10.90 5.27 5.11
C VAL A 137 10.37 5.75 3.76
N ILE A 138 10.87 6.87 3.25
CA ILE A 138 10.40 7.41 1.96
C ILE A 138 10.62 6.41 0.83
N ALA A 139 11.81 5.82 0.71
CA ALA A 139 12.12 4.89 -0.37
C ALA A 139 11.26 3.62 -0.32
N ILE A 140 11.14 3.00 0.86
CA ILE A 140 10.37 1.77 1.05
C ILE A 140 8.88 2.04 0.82
N SER A 141 8.32 3.12 1.39
CA SER A 141 6.92 3.50 1.19
C SER A 141 6.60 3.76 -0.28
N ALA A 142 7.47 4.47 -1.00
CA ALA A 142 7.24 4.80 -2.41
C ALA A 142 7.20 3.54 -3.29
N ILE A 143 8.17 2.62 -3.08
CA ILE A 143 8.26 1.36 -3.84
C ILE A 143 7.13 0.41 -3.46
N ASN A 144 6.77 0.32 -2.18
CA ASN A 144 5.69 -0.53 -1.70
C ASN A 144 4.35 -0.10 -2.32
N ALA A 145 3.98 1.17 -2.11
CA ALA A 145 2.76 1.74 -2.66
C ALA A 145 2.71 1.56 -4.17
N LEU A 146 3.79 1.86 -4.91
CA LEU A 146 3.85 1.68 -6.36
C LEU A 146 3.65 0.22 -6.77
N SER A 147 4.32 -0.71 -6.12
CA SER A 147 4.21 -2.14 -6.46
C SER A 147 2.79 -2.65 -6.25
N GLU A 148 2.14 -2.24 -5.15
CA GLU A 148 0.75 -2.61 -4.87
C GLU A 148 -0.24 -1.92 -5.82
N GLU A 149 -0.02 -0.64 -6.17
CA GLU A 149 -0.82 0.06 -7.20
C GLU A 149 -0.74 -0.65 -8.55
N LEU A 150 0.46 -1.03 -8.98
CA LEU A 150 0.67 -1.72 -10.25
C LEU A 150 -0.06 -3.07 -10.30
N ILE A 151 0.00 -3.85 -9.22
CA ILE A 151 -0.59 -5.20 -9.14
C ILE A 151 -2.11 -5.14 -8.97
N TYR A 152 -2.60 -4.44 -7.95
CA TYR A 152 -4.01 -4.58 -7.58
C TYR A 152 -4.92 -3.60 -8.33
N ARG A 153 -4.37 -2.50 -8.86
CA ARG A 153 -5.14 -1.51 -9.62
C ARG A 153 -4.76 -1.54 -11.09
N GLY A 154 -3.54 -1.18 -11.44
CA GLY A 154 -3.11 -1.06 -12.84
C GLY A 154 -3.39 -2.33 -13.65
N ALA A 155 -2.94 -3.49 -13.17
CA ALA A 155 -3.15 -4.76 -13.85
C ALA A 155 -4.61 -5.21 -13.89
N ILE A 156 -5.32 -5.14 -12.77
CA ILE A 156 -6.75 -5.53 -12.70
C ILE A 156 -7.62 -4.62 -13.58
N ILE A 157 -7.48 -3.30 -13.44
CA ILE A 157 -8.28 -2.31 -14.16
C ILE A 157 -7.97 -2.40 -15.66
N SER A 158 -6.71 -2.49 -16.07
CA SER A 158 -6.37 -2.55 -17.50
C SER A 158 -7.01 -3.74 -18.20
N VAL A 159 -7.11 -4.90 -17.54
CA VAL A 159 -7.70 -6.11 -18.15
C VAL A 159 -9.22 -6.17 -17.99
N ALA A 160 -9.75 -5.80 -16.82
CA ALA A 160 -11.17 -5.96 -16.50
C ALA A 160 -12.08 -4.86 -17.10
N ARG A 161 -11.55 -3.66 -17.38
CA ARG A 161 -12.30 -2.47 -17.85
C ARG A 161 -12.75 -2.51 -19.32
N GLY A 162 -13.11 -3.69 -19.81
CA GLY A 162 -13.82 -3.88 -21.09
C GLY A 162 -14.73 -5.10 -21.05
N VAL A 163 -14.91 -5.66 -19.85
CA VAL A 163 -15.60 -6.93 -19.62
C VAL A 163 -16.65 -6.75 -18.53
N TRP A 164 -16.34 -5.96 -17.50
CA TRP A 164 -17.20 -5.71 -16.35
C TRP A 164 -17.50 -4.21 -16.18
N GLU A 165 -18.58 -3.92 -15.46
CA GLU A 165 -18.97 -2.57 -15.10
C GLU A 165 -17.95 -1.92 -14.15
N PRO A 166 -17.79 -0.57 -14.17
CA PRO A 166 -16.80 0.12 -13.34
C PRO A 166 -16.88 -0.23 -11.85
N SER A 167 -18.09 -0.34 -11.29
CA SER A 167 -18.31 -0.72 -9.89
C SER A 167 -17.81 -2.13 -9.56
N GLN A 168 -18.00 -3.09 -10.47
CA GLN A 168 -17.52 -4.47 -10.32
C GLN A 168 -16.00 -4.54 -10.40
N VAL A 169 -15.38 -3.76 -11.31
CA VAL A 169 -13.92 -3.66 -11.42
C VAL A 169 -13.32 -3.03 -10.15
N ALA A 170 -13.93 -1.95 -9.63
CA ALA A 170 -13.51 -1.34 -8.37
C ALA A 170 -13.60 -2.33 -7.21
N LEU A 171 -14.71 -3.08 -7.11
CA LEU A 171 -14.91 -4.08 -6.07
C LEU A 171 -13.88 -5.22 -6.15
N LEU A 172 -13.60 -5.74 -7.35
CA LEU A 172 -12.58 -6.77 -7.56
C LEU A 172 -11.19 -6.28 -7.10
N SER A 173 -10.79 -5.10 -7.55
CA SER A 173 -9.55 -4.44 -7.14
C SER A 173 -9.46 -4.32 -5.61
N ALA A 174 -10.53 -3.82 -4.98
CA ALA A 174 -10.61 -3.64 -3.53
C ALA A 174 -10.49 -4.96 -2.76
N VAL A 175 -11.20 -6.01 -3.19
CA VAL A 175 -11.18 -7.32 -2.55
C VAL A 175 -9.79 -7.95 -2.65
N LEU A 176 -9.16 -7.93 -3.82
CA LEU A 176 -7.82 -8.50 -4.00
C LEU A 176 -6.78 -7.76 -3.14
N PHE A 177 -6.89 -6.42 -3.07
CA PHE A 177 -6.04 -5.60 -2.21
C PHE A 177 -6.25 -5.89 -0.72
N ALA A 178 -7.50 -5.98 -0.26
CA ALA A 178 -7.84 -6.33 1.11
C ALA A 178 -7.34 -7.74 1.49
N LEU A 179 -7.48 -8.71 0.58
CA LEU A 179 -6.98 -10.06 0.79
C LEU A 179 -5.47 -10.07 1.00
N ALA A 180 -4.70 -9.26 0.26
CA ALA A 180 -3.26 -9.15 0.46
C ALA A 180 -2.85 -8.80 1.89
N HIS A 181 -3.72 -8.09 2.63
CA HIS A 181 -3.50 -7.66 4.01
C HIS A 181 -3.88 -8.72 5.07
N VAL A 182 -4.50 -9.84 4.68
CA VAL A 182 -4.86 -10.91 5.63
C VAL A 182 -3.60 -11.51 6.28
N ARG A 183 -2.49 -11.58 5.52
CA ARG A 183 -1.22 -12.18 5.98
C ARG A 183 -0.01 -11.29 5.72
N GLY A 184 -0.24 -10.03 5.33
CA GLY A 184 0.78 -9.03 5.06
C GLY A 184 1.45 -8.48 6.31
N GLN A 185 2.25 -7.44 6.13
CA GLN A 185 3.00 -6.78 7.20
C GLN A 185 2.07 -6.07 8.20
N ALA A 186 1.18 -5.21 7.69
CA ALA A 186 0.02 -4.75 8.43
C ALA A 186 -1.11 -5.77 8.21
N SER A 187 -1.64 -6.35 9.29
CA SER A 187 -2.68 -7.38 9.22
C SER A 187 -3.65 -7.26 10.40
N GLY A 188 -4.73 -8.04 10.35
CA GLY A 188 -5.82 -8.00 11.32
C GLY A 188 -7.10 -7.44 10.70
N PHE A 189 -8.24 -7.72 11.35
CA PHE A 189 -9.56 -7.40 10.80
C PHE A 189 -9.73 -5.93 10.44
N THR A 190 -9.32 -5.02 11.33
CA THR A 190 -9.40 -3.56 11.10
C THR A 190 -8.59 -3.14 9.88
N VAL A 191 -7.38 -3.67 9.71
CA VAL A 191 -6.52 -3.36 8.55
C VAL A 191 -7.16 -3.90 7.27
N VAL A 192 -7.62 -5.15 7.26
CA VAL A 192 -8.24 -5.76 6.07
C VAL A 192 -9.49 -5.00 5.63
N SER A 193 -10.37 -4.65 6.57
CA SER A 193 -11.58 -3.87 6.28
C SER A 193 -11.25 -2.46 5.80
N GLY A 194 -10.28 -1.79 6.44
CA GLY A 194 -9.78 -0.48 6.01
C GLY A 194 -9.19 -0.52 4.60
N SER A 195 -8.35 -1.53 4.31
CA SER A 195 -7.76 -1.75 2.98
C SER A 195 -8.84 -1.97 1.91
N ALA A 196 -9.95 -2.65 2.22
CA ALA A 196 -11.06 -2.80 1.27
C ALA A 196 -11.66 -1.44 0.89
N VAL A 197 -11.92 -0.57 1.88
CA VAL A 197 -12.48 0.77 1.64
C VAL A 197 -11.50 1.64 0.85
N VAL A 198 -10.24 1.70 1.29
CA VAL A 198 -9.18 2.46 0.61
C VAL A 198 -9.02 1.94 -0.82
N GLY A 199 -8.85 0.63 -1.01
CA GLY A 199 -8.67 0.01 -2.32
C GLY A 199 -9.81 0.30 -3.30
N TRP A 200 -11.05 0.38 -2.80
CA TRP A 200 -12.21 0.76 -3.61
C TRP A 200 -12.12 2.22 -4.07
N CYS A 201 -11.86 3.17 -3.16
CA CYS A 201 -11.70 4.58 -3.49
C CYS A 201 -10.53 4.83 -4.46
N LEU A 202 -9.41 4.13 -4.28
CA LEU A 202 -8.23 4.27 -5.14
C LEU A 202 -8.46 3.68 -6.54
N ALA A 203 -9.25 2.60 -6.65
CA ALA A 203 -9.66 2.06 -7.95
C ALA A 203 -10.56 3.04 -8.72
N ILE A 204 -11.47 3.72 -8.03
CA ILE A 204 -12.31 4.79 -8.61
C ILE A 204 -11.44 5.92 -9.15
N ALA A 205 -10.50 6.42 -8.33
CA ALA A 205 -9.57 7.46 -8.73
C ALA A 205 -8.77 7.06 -9.98
N THR A 206 -8.27 5.83 -10.02
CA THR A 206 -7.49 5.30 -11.14
C THR A 206 -8.32 5.22 -12.42
N MET A 207 -9.57 4.74 -12.34
CA MET A 207 -10.42 4.61 -13.52
C MET A 207 -10.85 5.95 -14.10
N GLN A 208 -11.21 6.91 -13.25
CA GLN A 208 -11.68 8.21 -13.73
C GLN A 208 -10.55 9.08 -14.28
N THR A 209 -9.36 8.99 -13.68
CA THR A 209 -8.18 9.74 -14.15
C THR A 209 -7.41 9.01 -15.24
N TYR A 210 -7.68 7.72 -15.48
CA TYR A 210 -6.88 6.86 -16.35
C TYR A 210 -5.38 6.85 -15.98
N GLY A 211 -5.07 6.92 -14.69
CA GLY A 211 -3.69 6.91 -14.21
C GLY A 211 -3.57 6.56 -12.74
N LEU A 212 -2.36 6.17 -12.32
CA LEU A 212 -2.10 5.72 -10.95
C LEU A 212 -1.72 6.86 -10.00
N PHE A 213 -1.53 8.09 -10.46
CA PHE A 213 -0.92 9.15 -9.63
C PHE A 213 -1.64 9.36 -8.30
N TRP A 214 -2.96 9.59 -8.32
CA TRP A 214 -3.70 9.86 -7.09
C TRP A 214 -3.81 8.64 -6.18
N ALA A 215 -3.89 7.45 -6.78
CA ALA A 215 -3.91 6.19 -6.05
C ALA A 215 -2.57 5.97 -5.33
N TRP A 216 -1.46 6.14 -6.06
CA TRP A 216 -0.11 6.05 -5.54
C TRP A 216 0.17 7.11 -4.47
N CYS A 217 -0.17 8.38 -4.69
CA CYS A 217 0.04 9.45 -3.70
C CYS A 217 -0.69 9.16 -2.40
N ALA A 218 -1.98 8.80 -2.47
CA ALA A 218 -2.77 8.52 -1.28
C ALA A 218 -2.25 7.29 -0.52
N HIS A 219 -1.81 6.26 -1.24
CA HIS A 219 -1.23 5.06 -0.64
C HIS A 219 0.16 5.32 -0.04
N PHE A 220 1.03 6.00 -0.78
CA PHE A 220 2.37 6.37 -0.36
C PHE A 220 2.37 7.13 0.98
N VAL A 221 1.48 8.12 1.14
CA VAL A 221 1.38 8.88 2.39
C VAL A 221 0.96 7.99 3.56
N GLN A 222 0.04 7.04 3.34
CA GLN A 222 -0.33 6.06 4.38
C GLN A 222 0.87 5.18 4.74
N ASP A 223 1.61 4.69 3.75
CA ASP A 223 2.80 3.87 3.96
C ASP A 223 3.88 4.62 4.73
N VAL A 224 4.11 5.90 4.43
CA VAL A 224 5.07 6.73 5.20
C VAL A 224 4.70 6.71 6.68
N VAL A 225 3.43 6.95 7.01
CA VAL A 225 2.94 6.94 8.39
C VAL A 225 3.08 5.56 9.05
N ILE A 226 2.76 4.49 8.31
CA ILE A 226 2.87 3.11 8.80
C ILE A 226 4.32 2.70 9.05
N PHE A 227 5.25 2.99 8.13
CA PHE A 227 6.66 2.64 8.28
C PHE A 227 7.35 3.45 9.38
N LEU A 228 6.99 4.73 9.56
CA LEU A 228 7.40 5.51 10.74
C LEU A 228 6.94 4.84 12.03
N SER A 229 5.69 4.36 12.07
CA SER A 229 5.12 3.70 13.25
C SER A 229 5.85 2.41 13.59
N PHE A 230 6.12 1.54 12.62
CA PHE A 230 6.87 0.30 12.87
C PHE A 230 8.27 0.56 13.42
N LEU A 231 9.01 1.48 12.81
CA LEU A 231 10.35 1.82 13.27
C LEU A 231 10.34 2.50 14.64
N GLY A 232 9.35 3.38 14.88
CA GLY A 232 9.14 4.04 16.17
C GLY A 232 8.90 3.03 17.29
N ALA A 233 7.97 2.11 17.09
CA ALA A 233 7.67 1.04 18.03
C ALA A 233 8.89 0.15 18.33
N MET A 234 9.69 -0.17 17.32
CA MET A 234 10.94 -0.94 17.51
C MET A 234 11.98 -0.16 18.32
N THR A 235 12.17 1.13 18.04
CA THR A 235 13.12 1.96 18.80
C THR A 235 12.72 2.13 20.26
N ASP A 236 11.42 2.32 20.52
CA ASP A 236 10.85 2.43 21.86
C ASP A 236 10.98 1.10 22.64
N ALA A 237 10.72 -0.04 21.99
CA ALA A 237 10.93 -1.36 22.58
C ALA A 237 12.40 -1.62 22.96
N MET A 238 13.34 -1.24 22.10
CA MET A 238 14.79 -1.35 22.40
C MET A 238 15.18 -0.48 23.61
N HIS A 239 14.72 0.77 23.66
CA HIS A 239 15.04 1.68 24.75
C HIS A 239 14.50 1.19 26.11
N ARG A 240 13.26 0.65 26.13
CA ARG A 240 12.71 0.02 27.34
C ARG A 240 13.50 -1.18 27.82
N HIS A 241 14.03 -1.99 26.89
CA HIS A 241 14.83 -3.16 27.25
C HIS A 241 16.19 -2.75 27.83
N GLU A 242 16.85 -1.74 27.26
CA GLU A 242 18.12 -1.19 27.77
C GLU A 242 17.97 -0.58 29.18
N THR A 243 16.90 0.20 29.41
CA THR A 243 16.63 0.80 30.73
C THR A 243 16.28 -0.25 31.79
N ALA A 244 15.55 -1.31 31.44
CA ALA A 244 15.24 -2.41 32.35
C ALA A 244 16.49 -3.24 32.74
N GLN A 245 17.48 -3.38 31.84
CA GLN A 245 18.72 -4.10 32.13
C GLN A 245 19.79 -3.24 32.81
N GLY A 246 19.79 -1.92 32.60
CA GLY A 246 20.74 -0.98 33.21
C GLY A 246 20.42 -0.59 34.66
N GLY A 247 19.25 -0.96 35.19
CA GLY A 247 18.78 -0.63 36.53
C GLY A 247 19.06 -1.69 37.63
N GLY A 248 20.10 -2.51 37.49
CA GLY A 248 20.52 -3.41 38.57
C GLY A 248 20.96 -2.63 39.82
N PRO A 249 20.69 -3.11 41.05
CA PRO A 249 20.97 -2.35 42.27
C PRO A 249 22.46 -2.05 42.36
N LEU A 250 22.79 -0.76 42.48
CA LEU A 250 24.10 -0.30 42.93
C LEU A 250 24.29 -0.87 44.35
N ALA A 251 25.16 -1.86 44.48
CA ALA A 251 25.66 -2.36 45.75
C ALA A 251 26.65 -1.36 46.38
#